data_AF-A0A2U1R2V7-F1
#
_entry.id   AF-A0A2U1R2V7-F1
#
_cell.length_a   1.000
_cell.length_b   1.000
_cell.length_c   1.000
_cell.angle_alpha   90.00
_cell.angle_beta   90.00
_cell.angle_gamma   90.00
#
_symmetry.space_group_name_H-M   'P 1'
#
loop_
_entity.id
_entity.type
_entity.pdbx_description
1 polymer ?
#
loop_
_entity_poly.entity_id
_entity_poly.type
_entity_poly.pdbx_seq_one_letter_code
_entity_poly.pdbx_strand_id
1 'polypeptide(L)'
;MENLINQENLEDIRELIESKIADIPGNYILFGAIGSLLLSSYLNKIGKKQAGSIIGKLSIPIIGIGLAKYKDVLKSELESHLDLQPDNA
;
A
#
# COMPACT_ATOMS: atom_id res chain seq x y z
N MET A 1 19.67 21.83 -15.45
CA MET A 1 19.44 20.96 -14.27
C MET A 1 18.71 19.75 -14.81
N GLU A 2 19.44 18.68 -15.10
CA GLU A 2 18.87 17.46 -15.70
C GLU A 2 17.98 16.76 -14.67
N ASN A 3 16.77 16.40 -15.09
CA ASN A 3 15.86 15.60 -14.28
C ASN A 3 16.46 14.22 -14.09
N LEU A 4 17.00 13.94 -12.91
CA LEU A 4 17.49 12.62 -12.46
C LEU A 4 16.37 11.56 -12.36
N ILE A 5 15.13 11.89 -12.74
CA ILE A 5 13.99 10.98 -12.82
C ILE A 5 13.77 10.65 -14.31
N ASN A 6 14.61 9.78 -14.86
CA ASN A 6 14.30 9.09 -16.11
C ASN A 6 13.23 8.02 -15.85
N GLN A 7 12.31 7.79 -16.80
CA GLN A 7 11.25 6.79 -16.69
C GLN A 7 11.77 5.38 -16.38
N GLU A 8 12.94 5.04 -16.92
CA GLU A 8 13.64 3.77 -16.65
C GLU A 8 13.93 3.58 -15.16
N ASN A 9 14.37 4.65 -14.49
CA ASN A 9 14.69 4.64 -13.05
C ASN A 9 13.42 4.55 -12.17
N LEU A 10 12.26 5.00 -12.67
CA LEU A 10 10.98 4.88 -11.96
C LEU A 10 10.44 3.46 -12.02
N GLU A 11 10.61 2.76 -13.15
CA GLU A 11 10.22 1.36 -13.29
C GLU A 11 11.06 0.48 -12.34
N ASP A 12 12.38 0.71 -12.28
CA ASP A 12 13.28 0.00 -11.36
C ASP A 12 12.91 0.24 -9.89
N ILE A 13 12.59 1.48 -9.52
CA ILE A 13 12.14 1.82 -8.15
C ILE A 13 10.82 1.13 -7.85
N ARG A 14 9.89 1.07 -8.81
CA ARG A 14 8.61 0.39 -8.65
C ARG A 14 8.82 -1.10 -8.45
N GLU A 15 9.63 -1.75 -9.28
CA GLU A 15 9.91 -3.18 -9.20
C GLU A 15 10.65 -3.54 -7.89
N LEU A 16 11.56 -2.67 -7.43
CA LEU A 16 12.19 -2.77 -6.11
C LEU A 16 11.17 -2.65 -4.97
N ILE A 17 10.21 -1.73 -5.08
CA ILE A 17 9.15 -1.57 -4.08
C ILE A 17 8.23 -2.79 -4.10
N GLU A 18 7.74 -3.20 -5.28
CA GLU A 18 6.86 -4.36 -5.46
C GLU A 18 7.51 -5.64 -4.93
N SER A 19 8.78 -5.91 -5.23
CA SER A 19 9.51 -7.07 -4.69
C SER A 19 9.66 -7.02 -3.17
N LYS A 20 9.86 -5.84 -2.56
CA LYS A 20 9.96 -5.69 -1.10
C LYS A 20 8.63 -5.86 -0.38
N ILE A 21 7.51 -5.53 -1.03
CA ILE A 21 6.17 -5.62 -0.44
C ILE A 21 5.40 -6.87 -0.90
N ALA A 22 5.94 -7.65 -1.84
CA ALA A 22 5.32 -8.85 -2.42
C ALA A 22 4.93 -9.87 -1.34
N ASP A 23 5.77 -10.03 -0.33
CA ASP A 23 5.55 -10.99 0.76
C ASP A 23 4.73 -10.42 1.93
N ILE A 24 4.37 -9.12 1.88
CA ILE A 24 3.63 -8.45 2.97
C ILE A 24 2.13 -8.46 2.68
N PRO A 25 1.29 -9.21 3.42
CA PRO A 25 -0.16 -9.18 3.25
C PRO A 25 -0.74 -7.75 3.21
N GLY A 26 -1.71 -7.52 2.32
CA GLY A 26 -2.29 -6.18 2.11
C GLY A 26 -2.92 -5.57 3.37
N ASN A 27 -3.48 -6.40 4.25
CA ASN A 27 -4.00 -5.97 5.55
C ASN A 27 -2.91 -5.35 6.45
N TYR A 28 -1.68 -5.87 6.47
CA TYR A 28 -0.58 -5.27 7.23
C TYR A 28 -0.14 -3.92 6.66
N ILE A 29 -0.16 -3.77 5.33
CA ILE A 29 0.10 -2.47 4.67
C ILE A 29 -0.99 -1.46 5.09
N LEU A 30 -2.26 -1.88 5.11
CA LEU A 30 -3.38 -1.04 5.56
C LEU A 30 -3.26 -0.66 7.04
N PHE A 31 -2.84 -1.57 7.92
CA PHE A 31 -2.55 -1.25 9.32
C PHE A 31 -1.41 -0.22 9.44
N GLY A 32 -0.35 -0.35 8.65
CA GLY A 32 0.73 0.64 8.57
C GLY A 32 0.22 2.02 8.10
N ALA A 33 -0.71 2.04 7.15
CA ALA A 33 -1.38 3.26 6.69
C ALA A 33 -2.19 3.93 7.81
N ILE A 34 -2.98 3.16 8.57
CA ILE A 34 -3.73 3.66 9.73
C ILE A 34 -2.78 4.20 10.80
N GLY A 35 -1.71 3.46 11.12
CA GLY A 35 -0.68 3.91 12.06
C GLY A 35 -0.04 5.23 11.64
N SER A 36 0.24 5.38 10.35
CA SER A 36 0.79 6.61 9.78
C SER A 36 -0.17 7.80 9.87
N LEU A 37 -1.47 7.59 9.61
CA LEU A 37 -2.51 8.62 9.78
C LEU A 37 -2.63 9.08 11.24
N LEU A 38 -2.65 8.13 12.18
CA LEU A 38 -2.72 8.41 13.61
C LEU A 38 -1.46 9.15 14.09
N LEU A 39 -0.28 8.72 13.64
CA LEU A 39 0.98 9.38 13.94
C LEU A 39 1.01 10.81 13.38
N SER A 40 0.56 11.02 12.14
CA SER A 40 0.43 12.35 11.54
C SER A 40 -0.46 13.27 12.39
N SER A 41 -1.63 12.76 12.82
CA SER A 41 -2.54 13.50 13.69
C SER A 41 -1.90 13.85 15.03
N TYR A 42 -1.21 12.90 15.66
CA TYR A 42 -0.51 13.13 16.92
C TYR A 42 0.60 14.19 16.77
N LEU A 43 1.43 14.09 15.73
CA LEU A 43 2.49 15.05 15.43
C LEU A 43 1.93 16.46 15.23
N ASN A 44 0.82 16.59 14.51
CA ASN A 44 0.12 17.87 14.35
C ASN A 44 -0.37 18.42 15.70
N LYS A 45 -0.92 17.56 16.58
CA LYS A 45 -1.40 17.94 17.91
C LYS A 45 -0.29 18.47 18.83
N ILE A 46 0.90 17.88 18.78
CA ILE A 46 2.05 18.33 19.60
C ILE A 46 2.87 19.47 18.95
N GLY A 47 2.34 20.10 17.89
CA GLY A 47 2.97 21.24 17.23
C GLY A 47 4.07 20.87 16.22
N LYS A 48 4.34 19.58 15.96
CA LYS A 48 5.31 19.10 14.96
C LYS A 48 4.68 19.08 13.55
N LYS A 49 4.18 20.23 13.10
CA LYS A 49 3.38 20.38 11.86
C LYS A 49 4.09 19.88 10.59
N GLN A 50 5.39 20.09 10.45
CA GLN A 50 6.15 19.68 9.26
C GLN A 50 6.26 18.15 9.18
N ALA A 51 6.64 17.49 10.27
CA ALA A 51 6.69 16.03 10.34
C ALA A 51 5.30 15.42 10.18
N GLY A 52 4.29 16.00 10.83
CA GLY A 52 2.89 15.58 10.67
C GLY A 52 2.43 15.66 9.21
N SER A 53 2.78 16.73 8.50
CA SER A 53 2.45 16.88 7.07
C SER A 53 3.16 15.85 6.18
N ILE A 54 4.45 15.58 6.41
CA ILE A 54 5.22 14.60 5.62
C ILE A 54 4.63 13.20 5.81
N ILE A 55 4.44 12.77 7.06
CA ILE A 55 3.87 11.45 7.37
C ILE A 55 2.43 11.34 6.84
N GLY A 56 1.65 12.41 6.96
CA GLY A 56 0.28 12.45 6.42
C GLY A 56 0.25 12.29 4.90
N LYS A 57 1.14 12.96 4.18
CA LYS A 57 1.26 12.80 2.71
C LYS A 57 1.71 11.41 2.30
N LEU A 58 2.60 10.78 3.07
CA LEU A 58 3.03 9.39 2.84
C LEU A 58 1.92 8.37 3.14
N SER A 59 0.99 8.68 4.04
CA SER A 59 -0.12 7.75 4.34
C SER A 59 -1.01 7.48 3.12
N ILE A 60 -1.23 8.47 2.24
CA ILE A 60 -2.07 8.35 1.04
C ILE A 60 -1.57 7.26 0.08
N PRO A 61 -0.31 7.28 -0.41
CA PRO A 61 0.20 6.21 -1.27
C PRO A 61 0.25 4.86 -0.56
N ILE A 62 0.54 4.81 0.75
CA ILE A 62 0.50 3.54 1.52
C ILE A 62 -0.91 2.93 1.52
N ILE A 63 -1.96 3.77 1.70
CA ILE A 63 -3.36 3.33 1.59
C ILE A 63 -3.63 2.79 0.18
N GLY A 64 -3.20 3.50 -0.86
CA GLY A 64 -3.41 3.08 -2.26
C GLY A 64 -2.80 1.70 -2.55
N ILE A 65 -1.55 1.48 -2.14
CA ILE A 65 -0.85 0.19 -2.28
C ILE A 65 -1.57 -0.90 -1.48
N GLY A 66 -1.93 -0.62 -0.23
CA GLY A 66 -2.64 -1.56 0.63
C GLY A 66 -3.98 -1.99 0.05
N LEU A 67 -4.76 -1.05 -0.50
CA LEU A 67 -6.06 -1.33 -1.14
C LEU A 67 -5.91 -2.12 -2.43
N ALA A 68 -4.94 -1.78 -3.28
CA ALA A 68 -4.68 -2.52 -4.52
C ALA A 68 -4.38 -3.99 -4.19
N LYS A 69 -3.47 -4.23 -3.25
CA LYS A 69 -3.10 -5.59 -2.85
C LYS A 69 -4.22 -6.33 -2.14
N TYR A 70 -5.00 -5.64 -1.30
CA TYR A 70 -6.14 -6.23 -0.61
C TYR A 70 -7.26 -6.64 -1.59
N LYS A 71 -7.46 -5.88 -2.67
CA LYS A 71 -8.41 -6.22 -3.73
C LYS A 71 -8.01 -7.51 -4.45
N ASP A 72 -6.72 -7.71 -4.72
CA ASP A 72 -6.23 -8.94 -5.35
C ASP A 72 -6.47 -10.15 -4.45
N VAL A 73 -6.25 -10.01 -3.14
CA VAL A 73 -6.57 -11.05 -2.15
C VAL A 73 -8.07 -11.37 -2.16
N LEU A 74 -8.94 -10.35 -2.11
CA LEU A 74 -10.40 -10.54 -2.17
C LEU A 74 -10.85 -11.21 -3.46
N LYS A 75 -10.21 -10.89 -4.60
CA LYS A 75 -10.53 -11.49 -5.90
C LYS A 75 -10.12 -12.96 -5.93
N SER A 76 -8.92 -13.29 -5.48
CA SER A 76 -8.45 -14.68 -5.39
C SER A 76 -9.28 -15.51 -4.40
N GLU A 77 -9.71 -14.91 -3.29
CA GLU A 77 -10.58 -15.58 -2.33
C GLU A 77 -11.97 -15.83 -2.92
N LEU A 78 -12.54 -14.85 -3.64
CA LEU A 78 -13.82 -14.99 -4.33
C LEU A 78 -13.76 -16.05 -5.44
N GLU A 79 -12.70 -16.07 -6.26
CA GLU A 79 -12.49 -17.11 -7.27
C GLU A 79 -12.35 -18.51 -6.63
N SER A 80 -11.60 -18.63 -5.53
CA SER A 80 -11.46 -19.91 -4.80
C SER A 80 -12.77 -20.43 -4.20
N HIS A 81 -13.69 -19.53 -3.82
CA HIS A 81 -15.01 -19.89 -3.30
C HIS A 81 -16.01 -20.20 -4.42
N LEU A 82 -15.83 -19.62 -5.62
CA LEU A 82 -16.66 -19.87 -6.79
C LEU A 82 -16.24 -21.15 -7.54
N ASP A 83 -14.99 -21.59 -7.43
CA ASP A 83 -14.46 -22.83 -8.05
C ASP A 83 -14.78 -24.13 -7.29
N LEU A 84 -15.79 -24.14 -6.40
CA LEU A 84 -16.31 -25.36 -5.77
C LEU A 84 -17.79 -25.57 -6.04
N GLN A 85 -18.10 -26.09 -7.23
CA GLN A 85 -18.81 -27.37 -7.36
C GLN A 85 -18.51 -27.98 -8.74
N PRO A 86 -17.60 -28.97 -8.86
CA PRO A 86 -17.72 -29.91 -9.95
C PRO A 86 -19.03 -30.66 -9.75
N ASP A 87 -19.96 -30.48 -10.69
CA ASP A 87 -21.16 -31.31 -10.85
C ASP A 87 -20.73 -32.78 -10.90
N ASN A 88 -20.82 -33.45 -9.75
CA ASN A 88 -20.89 -34.90 -9.69
C ASN A 88 -22.36 -35.26 -9.83
N ALA A 89 -22.83 -35.37 -11.08
CA ALA A 89 -24.12 -35.97 -11.43
C ALA A 89 -23.97 -36.82 -12.69
#